data_AF-A0A6G8ZZT3-F1
#
_entry.id   AF-A0A6G8ZZT3-F1
#
_cell.length_a   1.000
_cell.length_b   1.000
_cell.length_c   1.000
_cell.angle_alpha   90.00
_cell.angle_beta   90.00
_cell.angle_gamma   90.00
#
_symmetry.space_group_name_H-M   'P 1'
#
loop_
_entity.id
_entity.type
_entity.pdbx_description
1 polymer ?
#
loop_
_entity_poly.entity_id
_entity_poly.type
_entity_poly.pdbx_seq_one_letter_code
_entity_poly.pdbx_strand_id
1 'polypeptide(L)'
;MRDGKSYREEGGRFYGFIEGSEPAPFESAYSRLNLVLDAVDADEYDRVLGAPIDRMSLAIIRITTTPNRLQNAFRLIRVPVEGDWVEVKLERRDNFPIAWLTTLADDYQGAERLNVVEMRIVDGAEPGGHLRASVDMKAADKRDSSLLEEFKRLSDFELHVRVVDVGQASCNAVHSGRSSTSPVLAYFDVGAPLFFHHSSLPSPFAEPLRVFDSGVVILSHWDFDHYAQALRSSSRLRQLKWYAPRQPVGPNAIAFQNSLSSLTILDLPSYREGQVGIFKCNGPTNDRNHSGYVMRIGNEQNASLLTGDASYEVIARQATVGIQGLTIPHHGGSGGAKPFTGSGPAVVSYGAPNKYKHPNDGVIGAHQKSGWTVTRTADHPGQRRGDRWL
;
A
#
# COMPACT_ATOMS: atom_id res chain seq x y z
N MET A 1 -11.95 -13.26 -24.34
CA MET A 1 -11.13 -12.05 -24.35
C MET A 1 -12.06 -10.91 -24.71
N ARG A 2 -12.41 -10.05 -23.76
CA ARG A 2 -12.99 -8.74 -24.10
C ARG A 2 -11.80 -7.85 -24.39
N ASP A 3 -11.73 -7.28 -25.59
CA ASP A 3 -10.71 -6.31 -25.95
C ASP A 3 -10.73 -5.18 -24.91
N GLY A 4 -9.59 -4.89 -24.31
CA GLY A 4 -9.45 -3.77 -23.39
C GLY A 4 -9.82 -2.47 -24.09
N LYS A 5 -10.64 -1.63 -23.45
CA LYS A 5 -11.02 -0.32 -23.97
C LYS A 5 -9.75 0.52 -24.10
N SER A 6 -9.37 0.84 -25.33
CA SER A 6 -8.23 1.69 -25.63
C SER A 6 -8.66 3.15 -25.54
N TYR A 7 -8.15 3.90 -24.56
CA TYR A 7 -8.43 5.34 -24.38
C TYR A 7 -7.65 6.24 -25.37
N ARG A 8 -7.06 5.63 -26.42
CA ARG A 8 -6.05 6.24 -27.29
C ARG A 8 -6.50 7.45 -28.08
N GLU A 9 -7.78 7.59 -28.38
CA GLU A 9 -8.27 8.67 -29.27
C GLU A 9 -9.15 9.71 -28.56
N GLU A 10 -10.05 9.32 -27.65
CA GLU A 10 -11.01 10.26 -27.02
C GLU A 10 -10.75 10.52 -25.53
N GLY A 11 -9.87 9.75 -24.89
CA GLY A 11 -9.71 9.81 -23.44
C GLY A 11 -10.92 9.23 -22.70
N GLY A 12 -11.18 9.67 -21.47
CA GLY A 12 -12.26 9.09 -20.66
C GLY A 12 -12.54 9.85 -19.36
N ARG A 13 -13.70 9.55 -18.77
CA ARG A 13 -14.17 10.10 -17.49
C ARG A 13 -13.98 9.06 -16.38
N PHE A 14 -13.47 9.46 -15.24
CA PHE A 14 -13.13 8.56 -14.15
C PHE A 14 -13.56 9.11 -12.80
N TYR A 15 -14.09 8.23 -11.95
CA TYR A 15 -14.16 8.48 -10.51
C TYR A 15 -12.89 7.93 -9.87
N GLY A 16 -12.19 8.76 -9.11
CA GLY A 16 -10.93 8.42 -8.47
C GLY A 16 -10.93 8.74 -6.98
N PHE A 17 -10.42 7.80 -6.19
CA PHE A 17 -10.04 8.01 -4.80
C PHE A 17 -8.57 8.46 -4.76
N ILE A 18 -8.25 9.56 -4.07
CA ILE A 18 -6.86 10.00 -3.91
C ILE A 18 -6.14 9.03 -2.96
N GLU A 19 -5.33 8.16 -3.54
CA GLU A 19 -4.50 7.17 -2.83
C GLU A 19 -3.30 7.82 -2.15
N GLY A 20 -2.71 8.81 -2.81
CA GLY A 20 -1.48 9.43 -2.33
C GLY A 20 -1.22 10.78 -2.98
N SER A 21 -0.57 11.65 -2.22
CA SER A 21 -0.20 13.00 -2.63
C SER A 21 1.23 13.29 -2.20
N GLU A 22 2.13 13.41 -3.16
CA GLU A 22 3.54 13.70 -2.91
C GLU A 22 3.90 15.12 -3.35
N PRO A 23 4.10 16.06 -2.41
CA PRO A 23 4.63 17.37 -2.73
C PRO A 23 6.13 17.29 -3.05
N ALA A 24 6.66 18.28 -3.77
CA ALA A 24 8.10 18.40 -3.94
C ALA A 24 8.77 18.72 -2.58
N PRO A 25 10.10 18.48 -2.45
CA PRO A 25 10.83 18.67 -1.19
C PRO A 25 10.78 20.09 -0.59
N PHE A 26 10.35 21.08 -1.37
CA PHE A 26 10.12 22.43 -0.89
C PHE A 26 8.63 22.73 -1.06
N GLU A 27 7.94 23.06 0.03
CA GLU A 27 6.54 23.45 -0.05
C GLU A 27 6.41 24.82 -0.70
N SER A 28 5.91 24.84 -1.93
CA SER A 28 5.50 26.06 -2.61
C SER A 28 4.35 25.75 -3.55
N ALA A 29 3.51 26.74 -3.86
CA ALA A 29 2.42 26.57 -4.81
C ALA A 29 2.90 26.24 -6.25
N TYR A 30 4.20 26.38 -6.51
CA TYR A 30 4.87 26.11 -7.79
C TYR A 30 5.69 24.82 -7.78
N SER A 31 5.79 24.17 -6.62
CA SER A 31 6.46 22.89 -6.47
C SER A 31 5.67 21.79 -7.15
N ARG A 32 6.39 20.82 -7.75
CA ARG A 32 5.73 19.68 -8.38
C ARG A 32 4.93 18.89 -7.34
N LEU A 33 3.73 18.51 -7.72
CA LEU A 33 2.81 17.66 -6.97
C LEU A 33 2.56 16.41 -7.81
N ASN A 34 2.63 15.25 -7.19
CA ASN A 34 2.10 14.01 -7.76
C ASN A 34 0.85 13.59 -7.00
N LEU A 35 -0.26 13.45 -7.71
CA LEU A 35 -1.45 12.78 -7.18
C LEU A 35 -1.52 11.39 -7.80
N VAL A 36 -1.81 10.39 -6.98
CA VAL A 36 -2.11 9.02 -7.42
C VAL A 36 -3.57 8.73 -7.09
N LEU A 37 -4.33 8.30 -8.09
CA LEU A 37 -5.75 8.00 -7.97
C LEU A 37 -5.95 6.50 -8.18
N ASP A 38 -6.62 5.85 -7.24
CA ASP A 38 -7.31 4.58 -7.46
C ASP A 38 -8.65 4.89 -8.15
N ALA A 39 -8.82 4.47 -9.40
CA ALA A 39 -9.90 4.95 -10.27
C ALA A 39 -10.70 3.85 -10.96
N VAL A 40 -11.90 4.23 -11.41
CA VAL A 40 -12.79 3.43 -12.26
C VAL A 40 -13.33 4.31 -13.39
N ASP A 41 -13.49 3.74 -14.59
CA ASP A 41 -14.20 4.40 -15.70
C ASP A 41 -15.63 4.74 -15.25
N ALA A 42 -15.92 6.03 -15.20
CA ALA A 42 -17.16 6.57 -14.67
C ALA A 42 -18.36 6.20 -15.55
N ASP A 43 -18.18 6.12 -16.86
CA ASP A 43 -19.25 5.77 -17.80
C ASP A 43 -19.57 4.27 -17.75
N GLU A 44 -18.58 3.41 -17.51
CA GLU A 44 -18.84 2.00 -17.20
C GLU A 44 -19.56 1.85 -15.86
N TYR A 45 -19.08 2.55 -14.82
CA TYR A 45 -19.66 2.47 -13.49
C TYR A 45 -21.12 2.94 -13.46
N ASP A 46 -21.40 4.10 -14.06
CA ASP A 46 -22.74 4.69 -14.10
C ASP A 46 -23.74 3.87 -14.93
N ARG A 47 -23.27 3.03 -15.86
CA ARG A 47 -24.14 2.10 -16.60
C ARG A 47 -24.65 0.94 -15.76
N VAL A 48 -23.92 0.56 -14.72
CA VAL A 48 -24.19 -0.66 -13.96
C VAL A 48 -24.55 -0.39 -12.49
N LEU A 49 -24.84 0.86 -12.13
CA LEU A 49 -25.16 1.35 -10.77
C LEU A 49 -25.67 0.25 -9.82
N GLY A 50 -24.84 -0.12 -8.84
CA GLY A 50 -25.15 -1.15 -7.83
C GLY A 50 -24.67 -2.57 -8.18
N ALA A 51 -24.16 -2.83 -9.38
CA ALA A 51 -23.51 -4.08 -9.74
C ALA A 51 -22.02 -4.08 -9.34
N PRO A 52 -21.38 -5.27 -9.23
CA PRO A 52 -19.93 -5.36 -9.04
C PRO A 52 -19.17 -4.64 -10.16
N ILE A 53 -18.14 -3.89 -9.78
CA ILE A 53 -17.27 -3.16 -10.73
C ILE A 53 -16.63 -4.16 -11.70
N ASP A 54 -16.77 -3.93 -13.00
CA ASP A 54 -16.03 -4.69 -14.00
C ASP A 54 -14.54 -4.41 -13.80
N ARG A 55 -13.76 -5.46 -13.54
CA ARG A 55 -12.31 -5.36 -13.35
C ARG A 55 -11.59 -4.68 -14.53
N MET A 56 -12.15 -4.76 -15.74
CA MET A 56 -11.60 -4.11 -16.93
C MET A 56 -11.81 -2.59 -16.96
N SER A 57 -12.70 -2.06 -16.10
CA SER A 57 -12.94 -0.63 -15.94
C SER A 57 -12.02 0.03 -14.90
N LEU A 58 -11.21 -0.76 -14.19
CA LEU A 58 -10.31 -0.28 -13.15
C LEU A 58 -9.04 0.34 -13.73
N ALA A 59 -8.61 1.43 -13.09
CA ALA A 59 -7.45 2.21 -13.50
C ALA A 59 -6.64 2.72 -12.30
N ILE A 60 -5.36 2.99 -12.52
CA ILE A 60 -4.56 3.87 -11.67
C ILE A 60 -4.17 5.09 -12.50
N ILE A 61 -4.42 6.28 -11.97
CA ILE A 61 -4.09 7.54 -12.65
C ILE A 61 -3.05 8.29 -11.82
N ARG A 62 -1.92 8.62 -12.45
CA ARG A 62 -0.94 9.55 -11.86
C ARG A 62 -1.09 10.91 -12.51
N ILE A 63 -1.23 11.98 -11.74
CA ILE A 63 -1.26 13.37 -12.22
C ILE A 63 0.01 14.07 -11.72
N THR A 64 0.77 14.71 -12.61
CA THR A 64 1.92 15.54 -12.23
C THR A 64 1.69 16.98 -12.65
N THR A 65 1.67 17.88 -11.67
CA THR A 65 1.35 19.30 -11.86
C THR A 65 1.97 20.15 -10.75
N THR A 66 1.48 21.37 -10.53
CA THR A 66 1.73 22.17 -9.33
C THR A 66 0.38 22.50 -8.65
N PRO A 67 0.34 22.74 -7.33
CA PRO A 67 -0.86 23.17 -6.63
C PRO A 67 -1.58 24.34 -7.32
N ASN A 68 -0.83 25.40 -7.65
CA ASN A 68 -1.37 26.59 -8.30
C ASN A 68 -1.97 26.29 -9.68
N ARG A 69 -1.30 25.44 -10.48
CA ARG A 69 -1.79 25.08 -11.81
C ARG A 69 -3.08 24.27 -11.72
N LEU A 70 -3.16 23.34 -10.77
CA LEU A 70 -4.34 22.50 -10.58
C LEU A 70 -5.56 23.34 -10.14
N GLN A 71 -5.38 24.19 -9.12
CA GLN A 71 -6.46 25.05 -8.63
C GLN A 71 -6.94 26.04 -9.69
N ASN A 72 -6.03 26.70 -10.41
CA ASN A 72 -6.43 27.69 -11.42
C ASN A 72 -7.06 27.05 -12.67
N ALA A 73 -6.54 25.91 -13.12
CA ALA A 73 -7.06 25.25 -14.33
C ALA A 73 -8.50 24.76 -14.15
N PHE A 74 -8.85 24.30 -12.94
CA PHE A 74 -10.15 23.66 -12.67
C PHE A 74 -11.00 24.38 -11.63
N ARG A 75 -10.58 25.58 -11.20
CA ARG A 75 -11.27 26.42 -10.20
C ARG A 75 -11.57 25.67 -8.90
N LEU A 76 -10.63 24.83 -8.46
CA LEU A 76 -10.79 24.04 -7.23
C LEU A 76 -10.66 24.95 -6.01
N ILE A 77 -11.55 24.78 -5.04
CA ILE A 77 -11.51 25.50 -3.75
C ILE A 77 -10.22 25.17 -2.99
N ARG A 78 -9.74 23.92 -3.11
CA ARG A 78 -8.48 23.42 -2.55
C ARG A 78 -7.88 22.34 -3.45
N VAL A 79 -6.60 22.05 -3.27
CA VAL A 79 -5.99 20.85 -3.87
C VAL A 79 -6.58 19.60 -3.20
N PRO A 80 -6.95 18.56 -3.96
CA PRO A 80 -7.36 17.28 -3.39
C PRO A 80 -6.23 16.65 -2.57
N VAL A 81 -6.58 16.02 -1.46
CA VAL A 81 -5.65 15.33 -0.54
C VAL A 81 -6.05 13.86 -0.42
N GLU A 82 -5.20 13.04 0.19
CA GLU A 82 -5.49 11.63 0.47
C GLU A 82 -6.87 11.49 1.14
N GLY A 83 -7.65 10.51 0.67
CA GLY A 83 -9.00 10.27 1.16
C GLY A 83 -10.11 11.02 0.40
N ASP A 84 -9.77 12.03 -0.40
CA ASP A 84 -10.76 12.71 -1.24
C ASP A 84 -11.21 11.82 -2.40
N TRP A 85 -12.47 12.00 -2.81
CA TRP A 85 -12.96 11.51 -4.09
C TRP A 85 -12.95 12.65 -5.09
N VAL A 86 -12.53 12.35 -6.32
CA VAL A 86 -12.54 13.27 -7.44
C VAL A 86 -13.17 12.62 -8.65
N GLU A 87 -13.78 13.44 -9.48
CA GLU A 87 -14.07 13.08 -10.86
C GLU A 87 -13.06 13.79 -11.74
N VAL A 88 -12.46 13.06 -12.67
CA VAL A 88 -11.51 13.59 -13.65
C VAL A 88 -11.91 13.19 -15.06
N LYS A 89 -11.73 14.12 -15.99
CA LYS A 89 -11.78 13.85 -17.42
C LYS A 89 -10.37 13.91 -17.99
N LEU A 90 -9.96 12.86 -18.67
CA LEU A 90 -8.66 12.74 -19.32
C LEU A 90 -8.83 12.83 -20.83
N GLU A 91 -8.01 13.62 -21.51
CA GLU A 91 -7.97 13.76 -22.98
C GLU A 91 -6.55 14.06 -23.46
N ARG A 92 -6.26 13.89 -24.77
CA ARG A 92 -5.00 14.38 -25.38
C ARG A 92 -5.12 15.86 -25.69
N ARG A 93 -4.69 16.72 -24.77
CA ARG A 93 -4.81 18.17 -24.95
C ARG A 93 -3.62 18.93 -24.38
N ASP A 94 -2.94 19.69 -25.23
CA ASP A 94 -1.82 20.52 -24.82
C ASP A 94 -2.24 21.59 -23.79
N ASN A 95 -1.25 22.08 -23.03
CA ASN A 95 -1.40 23.10 -21.98
C ASN A 95 -2.21 22.69 -20.73
N PHE A 96 -2.69 21.45 -20.65
CA PHE A 96 -3.31 20.91 -19.43
C PHE A 96 -2.33 20.09 -18.56
N PRO A 97 -2.59 19.95 -17.25
CA PRO A 97 -1.82 19.07 -16.37
C PRO A 97 -1.64 17.66 -16.95
N ILE A 98 -0.45 17.08 -16.84
CA ILE A 98 -0.16 15.77 -17.42
C ILE A 98 -0.71 14.69 -16.51
N ALA A 99 -1.37 13.70 -17.11
CA ALA A 99 -1.78 12.47 -16.47
C ALA A 99 -1.17 11.25 -17.17
N TRP A 100 -0.90 10.20 -16.39
CA TRP A 100 -0.59 8.87 -16.88
C TRP A 100 -1.67 7.92 -16.40
N LEU A 101 -2.34 7.28 -17.33
CA LEU A 101 -3.39 6.30 -17.09
C LEU A 101 -2.83 4.90 -17.30
N THR A 102 -3.08 4.01 -16.36
CA THR A 102 -2.84 2.57 -16.52
C THR A 102 -4.08 1.80 -16.11
N THR A 103 -4.29 0.62 -16.67
CA THR A 103 -5.49 -0.18 -16.43
C THR A 103 -5.11 -1.62 -16.06
N LEU A 104 -6.04 -2.32 -15.41
CA LEU A 104 -5.85 -3.74 -15.12
C LEU A 104 -5.72 -4.59 -16.40
N ALA A 105 -6.29 -4.14 -17.52
CA ALA A 105 -6.23 -4.86 -18.79
C ALA A 105 -4.79 -5.23 -19.20
N ASP A 106 -3.84 -4.35 -18.88
CA ASP A 106 -2.41 -4.52 -19.13
C ASP A 106 -1.63 -4.92 -17.86
N ASP A 107 -2.30 -5.47 -16.84
CA ASP A 107 -1.72 -5.77 -15.51
C ASP A 107 -1.02 -4.55 -14.86
N TYR A 108 -1.54 -3.35 -15.16
CA TYR A 108 -0.94 -2.07 -14.82
C TYR A 108 0.52 -1.89 -15.30
N GLN A 109 0.95 -2.59 -16.36
CA GLN A 109 2.33 -2.50 -16.85
C GLN A 109 2.52 -1.39 -17.90
N GLY A 110 1.47 -1.08 -18.66
CA GLY A 110 1.45 0.01 -19.63
C GLY A 110 0.99 1.33 -19.01
N ALA A 111 1.47 2.47 -19.52
CA ALA A 111 0.96 3.78 -19.13
C ALA A 111 0.71 4.65 -20.36
N GLU A 112 -0.51 5.16 -20.47
CA GLU A 112 -0.91 6.09 -21.49
C GLU A 112 -0.77 7.53 -20.98
N ARG A 113 -0.04 8.37 -21.72
CA ARG A 113 0.07 9.80 -21.41
C ARG A 113 -1.11 10.57 -22.00
N LEU A 114 -1.88 11.18 -21.09
CA LEU A 114 -3.03 12.05 -21.36
C LEU A 114 -2.87 13.36 -20.56
N ASN A 115 -3.91 14.18 -20.55
CA ASN A 115 -4.00 15.40 -19.79
C ASN A 115 -5.32 15.45 -19.02
N VAL A 116 -5.29 16.00 -17.80
CA VAL A 116 -6.51 16.30 -17.06
C VAL A 116 -7.14 17.54 -17.69
N VAL A 117 -8.33 17.42 -18.28
CA VAL A 117 -9.03 18.57 -18.89
C VAL A 117 -10.15 19.09 -18.01
N GLU A 118 -10.69 18.24 -17.13
CA GLU A 118 -11.66 18.61 -16.11
C GLU A 118 -11.35 17.85 -14.82
N MET A 119 -11.54 18.50 -13.68
CA MET A 119 -11.42 17.89 -12.36
C MET A 119 -12.38 18.58 -11.39
N ARG A 120 -13.05 17.80 -10.55
CA ARG A 120 -13.80 18.30 -9.39
C ARG A 120 -13.68 17.35 -8.22
N ILE A 121 -13.74 17.89 -7.01
CA ILE A 121 -13.90 17.08 -5.79
C ILE A 121 -15.37 16.63 -5.75
N VAL A 122 -15.59 15.34 -5.49
CA VAL A 122 -16.91 14.71 -5.42
C VAL A 122 -17.27 14.51 -3.96
N ASP A 123 -18.45 14.97 -3.57
CA ASP A 123 -18.98 14.78 -2.22
C ASP A 123 -19.80 13.47 -2.13
N GLY A 124 -19.97 12.97 -0.92
CA GLY A 124 -20.49 11.61 -0.64
C GLY A 124 -21.93 11.29 -1.08
N ALA A 125 -22.65 12.20 -1.74
CA ALA A 125 -24.02 11.99 -2.24
C ALA A 125 -24.08 11.58 -3.73
N GLU A 126 -22.95 11.60 -4.45
CA GLU A 126 -22.89 11.27 -5.88
C GLU A 126 -22.50 9.80 -6.12
N PRO A 127 -22.52 9.27 -7.36
CA PRO A 127 -22.13 7.87 -7.64
C PRO A 127 -20.78 7.45 -7.03
N GLY A 128 -19.79 8.35 -6.99
CA GLY A 128 -18.53 8.16 -6.25
C GLY A 128 -18.70 8.01 -4.73
N GLY A 129 -19.75 8.61 -4.15
CA GLY A 129 -20.18 8.44 -2.77
C GLY A 129 -20.92 7.13 -2.47
N HIS A 130 -21.60 6.52 -3.46
CA HIS A 130 -22.18 5.19 -3.30
C HIS A 130 -21.12 4.07 -3.24
N LEU A 131 -19.97 4.24 -3.92
CA LEU A 131 -18.81 3.36 -3.78
C LEU A 131 -18.29 3.31 -2.34
N ARG A 132 -18.26 4.47 -1.65
CA ARG A 132 -17.87 4.59 -0.25
C ARG A 132 -18.71 3.74 0.71
N ALA A 133 -20.00 3.52 0.43
CA ALA A 133 -20.90 2.73 1.27
C ALA A 133 -20.75 1.21 1.09
N SER A 134 -20.09 0.74 0.02
CA SER A 134 -19.98 -0.69 -0.30
C SER A 134 -18.98 -1.46 0.59
N VAL A 135 -18.09 -0.74 1.28
CA VAL A 135 -17.05 -1.30 2.16
C VAL A 135 -17.59 -1.68 3.55
N ASP A 136 -18.70 -1.07 4.00
CA ASP A 136 -19.24 -1.28 5.34
C ASP A 136 -19.96 -2.63 5.54
N MET A 137 -20.29 -3.35 4.46
CA MET A 137 -21.17 -4.52 4.53
C MET A 137 -20.49 -5.88 4.86
N LYS A 138 -19.16 -5.96 4.91
CA LYS A 138 -18.44 -7.19 5.32
C LYS A 138 -17.68 -7.08 6.64
N ALA A 139 -17.92 -6.01 7.40
CA ALA A 139 -17.35 -5.93 8.74
C ALA A 139 -18.18 -6.76 9.72
N ALA A 140 -17.84 -8.03 9.87
CA ALA A 140 -18.31 -8.79 11.00
C ALA A 140 -17.60 -8.28 12.26
N ASP A 141 -18.34 -7.62 13.13
CA ASP A 141 -17.92 -7.12 14.45
C ASP A 141 -17.74 -8.28 15.45
N LYS A 142 -17.00 -9.30 15.05
CA LYS A 142 -16.67 -10.45 15.90
C LYS A 142 -15.23 -10.30 16.32
N ARG A 143 -14.96 -10.48 17.62
CA ARG A 143 -13.66 -11.00 18.07
C ARG A 143 -13.46 -12.32 17.33
N ASP A 144 -12.83 -12.24 16.16
CA ASP A 144 -12.89 -13.30 15.18
C ASP A 144 -12.03 -14.46 15.70
N SER A 145 -12.69 -15.54 16.11
CA SER A 145 -12.02 -16.76 16.57
C SER A 145 -11.04 -17.28 15.53
N SER A 146 -11.22 -16.93 14.25
CA SER A 146 -10.28 -17.28 13.19
C SER A 146 -8.91 -16.58 13.34
N LEU A 147 -8.85 -15.29 13.74
CA LEU A 147 -7.57 -14.61 13.97
C LEU A 147 -6.84 -15.20 15.18
N LEU A 148 -7.60 -15.53 16.23
CA LEU A 148 -7.09 -16.25 17.41
C LEU A 148 -6.47 -17.59 17.01
N GLU A 149 -7.20 -18.39 16.22
CA GLU A 149 -6.72 -19.69 15.74
C GLU A 149 -5.45 -19.55 14.90
N GLU A 150 -5.38 -18.54 14.01
CA GLU A 150 -4.17 -18.29 13.22
C GLU A 150 -2.98 -17.88 14.11
N PHE A 151 -3.16 -16.99 15.09
CA PHE A 151 -2.04 -16.55 15.92
C PHE A 151 -1.59 -17.64 16.90
N LYS A 152 -2.52 -18.48 17.40
CA LYS A 152 -2.18 -19.70 18.13
C LYS A 152 -1.33 -20.64 17.28
N ARG A 153 -1.81 -20.94 16.06
CA ARG A 153 -1.07 -21.77 15.09
C ARG A 153 0.31 -21.21 14.80
N LEU A 154 0.46 -19.91 14.62
CA LEU A 154 1.76 -19.26 14.40
C LEU A 154 2.68 -19.34 15.63
N SER A 155 2.12 -19.37 16.83
CA SER A 155 2.88 -19.47 18.08
C SER A 155 3.43 -20.87 18.34
N ASP A 156 3.00 -21.89 17.58
CA ASP A 156 3.55 -23.25 17.63
C ASP A 156 4.91 -23.39 16.91
N PHE A 157 5.37 -22.34 16.22
CA PHE A 157 6.60 -22.34 15.44
C PHE A 157 7.64 -21.37 16.02
N GLU A 158 8.91 -21.61 15.74
CA GLU A 158 9.90 -20.52 15.77
C GLU A 158 9.69 -19.64 14.52
N LEU A 159 9.50 -18.34 14.72
CA LEU A 159 9.16 -17.42 13.63
C LEU A 159 10.36 -16.55 13.24
N HIS A 160 10.59 -16.46 11.94
CA HIS A 160 11.61 -15.60 11.36
C HIS A 160 10.99 -14.69 10.31
N VAL A 161 11.36 -13.41 10.32
CA VAL A 161 10.83 -12.45 9.35
C VAL A 161 11.83 -12.24 8.23
N ARG A 162 11.37 -12.45 7.00
CA ARG A 162 12.07 -12.06 5.78
C ARG A 162 11.37 -10.86 5.17
N VAL A 163 12.07 -9.74 5.12
CA VAL A 163 11.69 -8.58 4.30
C VAL A 163 12.05 -8.90 2.86
N VAL A 164 11.04 -9.10 2.03
CA VAL A 164 11.18 -9.54 0.64
C VAL A 164 11.57 -8.35 -0.22
N ASP A 165 12.58 -8.51 -1.07
CA ASP A 165 12.89 -7.51 -2.08
C ASP A 165 11.79 -7.50 -3.15
N VAL A 166 10.88 -6.53 -3.02
CA VAL A 166 9.79 -6.28 -3.96
C VAL A 166 9.98 -4.97 -4.72
N GLY A 167 11.14 -4.33 -4.60
CA GLY A 167 11.35 -2.97 -5.09
C GLY A 167 10.66 -1.92 -4.22
N GLN A 168 10.08 -0.89 -4.86
CA GLN A 168 9.40 0.22 -4.19
C GLN A 168 7.99 -0.18 -3.70
N ALA A 169 7.94 -1.05 -2.68
CA ALA A 169 6.73 -1.60 -2.06
C ALA A 169 7.07 -2.33 -0.73
N SER A 170 6.04 -2.77 0.00
CA SER A 170 6.17 -3.51 1.27
C SER A 170 5.78 -4.98 1.11
N CYS A 171 6.62 -5.91 1.57
CA CYS A 171 6.27 -7.32 1.63
C CYS A 171 7.14 -8.03 2.67
N ASN A 172 6.52 -8.62 3.69
CA ASN A 172 7.21 -9.32 4.75
C ASN A 172 6.66 -10.74 4.89
N ALA A 173 7.52 -11.73 4.67
CA ALA A 173 7.17 -13.14 4.81
C ALA A 173 7.61 -13.66 6.19
N VAL A 174 6.71 -14.34 6.89
CA VAL A 174 6.98 -14.97 8.18
C VAL A 174 7.19 -16.47 7.94
N HIS A 175 8.39 -16.95 8.26
CA HIS A 175 8.80 -18.33 8.03
C HIS A 175 8.90 -19.13 9.34
N SER A 176 8.70 -20.44 9.24
CA SER A 176 8.96 -21.41 10.33
C SER A 176 10.46 -21.71 10.56
N GLY A 177 11.34 -21.11 9.76
CA GLY A 177 12.78 -21.27 9.85
C GLY A 177 13.50 -20.14 9.08
N ARG A 178 14.73 -19.82 9.47
CA ARG A 178 15.54 -18.76 8.85
C ARG A 178 16.15 -19.17 7.51
N SER A 179 15.30 -19.58 6.57
CA SER A 179 15.67 -19.92 5.20
C SER A 179 14.56 -19.53 4.23
N SER A 180 14.92 -19.06 3.04
CA SER A 180 13.96 -18.73 1.98
C SER A 180 13.23 -19.96 1.42
N THR A 181 13.69 -21.17 1.75
CA THR A 181 13.03 -22.44 1.39
C THR A 181 12.15 -22.99 2.52
N SER A 182 12.23 -22.43 3.73
CA SER A 182 11.34 -22.80 4.83
C SER A 182 9.91 -22.36 4.54
N PRO A 183 8.90 -23.11 5.01
CA PRO A 183 7.50 -22.74 4.82
C PRO A 183 7.18 -21.31 5.25
N VAL A 184 6.47 -20.59 4.38
CA VAL A 184 5.89 -19.29 4.74
C VAL A 184 4.55 -19.54 5.41
N LEU A 185 4.40 -19.05 6.64
CA LEU A 185 3.22 -19.28 7.49
C LEU A 185 2.25 -18.10 7.47
N ALA A 186 2.79 -16.89 7.27
CA ALA A 186 2.05 -15.64 7.22
C ALA A 186 2.78 -14.60 6.37
N TYR A 187 2.04 -13.60 5.90
CA TYR A 187 2.58 -12.38 5.32
C TYR A 187 2.08 -11.16 6.10
N PHE A 188 2.93 -10.14 6.17
CA PHE A 188 2.54 -8.78 6.52
C PHE A 188 2.83 -7.88 5.33
N ASP A 189 1.77 -7.44 4.67
CA ASP A 189 1.75 -6.93 3.29
C ASP A 189 2.28 -7.93 2.24
N VAL A 190 1.79 -7.79 1.01
CA VAL A 190 2.23 -8.52 -0.20
C VAL A 190 2.26 -7.57 -1.39
N GLY A 191 3.00 -6.50 -1.20
CA GLY A 191 3.10 -5.35 -2.07
C GLY A 191 3.92 -5.56 -3.32
N ALA A 192 3.59 -4.81 -4.37
CA ALA A 192 4.39 -4.69 -5.59
C ALA A 192 4.43 -3.22 -6.02
N PRO A 193 5.48 -2.77 -6.72
CA PRO A 193 5.61 -1.36 -7.09
C PRO A 193 4.48 -0.91 -8.01
N LEU A 194 4.05 0.35 -7.82
CA LEU A 194 3.20 1.06 -8.77
C LEU A 194 3.82 1.07 -10.17
N PHE A 195 2.99 1.25 -11.21
CA PHE A 195 3.40 1.11 -12.62
C PHE A 195 4.64 1.95 -12.98
N PHE A 196 4.75 3.16 -12.44
CA PHE A 196 5.88 4.05 -12.73
C PHE A 196 7.16 3.70 -11.95
N HIS A 197 7.11 2.72 -11.06
CA HIS A 197 8.23 2.07 -10.36
C HIS A 197 8.37 0.58 -10.69
N HIS A 198 7.63 0.05 -11.66
CA HIS A 198 7.60 -1.39 -11.93
C HIS A 198 8.99 -1.98 -12.21
N SER A 199 9.89 -1.21 -12.85
CA SER A 199 11.28 -1.59 -13.09
C SER A 199 12.11 -1.81 -11.81
N SER A 200 11.58 -1.42 -10.64
CA SER A 200 12.21 -1.68 -9.35
C SER A 200 11.92 -3.07 -8.81
N LEU A 201 10.93 -3.79 -9.33
CA LEU A 201 10.66 -5.19 -8.97
C LEU A 201 11.84 -6.06 -9.44
N PRO A 202 12.30 -7.06 -8.66
CA PRO A 202 13.36 -7.95 -9.13
C PRO A 202 12.92 -8.73 -10.37
N SER A 203 13.88 -9.07 -11.22
CA SER A 203 13.69 -10.01 -12.31
C SER A 203 14.87 -10.99 -12.34
N PRO A 204 14.66 -12.30 -12.14
CA PRO A 204 13.37 -12.95 -11.86
C PRO A 204 12.84 -12.66 -10.44
N PHE A 205 11.52 -12.60 -10.29
CA PHE A 205 10.85 -12.48 -8.99
C PHE A 205 10.26 -13.83 -8.57
N ALA A 206 10.84 -14.45 -7.54
CA ALA A 206 10.55 -15.83 -7.15
C ALA A 206 9.47 -15.97 -6.07
N GLU A 207 9.01 -14.88 -5.46
CA GLU A 207 8.08 -14.96 -4.32
C GLU A 207 6.75 -15.66 -4.62
N PRO A 208 6.11 -15.47 -5.80
CA PRO A 208 4.88 -16.19 -6.13
C PRO A 208 5.01 -17.71 -6.11
N LEU A 209 6.23 -18.25 -6.29
CA LEU A 209 6.52 -19.68 -6.24
C LEU A 209 6.62 -20.21 -4.79
N ARG A 210 6.75 -19.31 -3.80
CA ARG A 210 6.91 -19.64 -2.37
C ARG A 210 5.63 -19.50 -1.56
N VAL A 211 4.55 -19.00 -2.16
CA VAL A 211 3.24 -18.91 -1.51
C VAL A 211 2.73 -20.33 -1.24
N PHE A 212 2.38 -20.65 0.00
CA PHE A 212 1.81 -21.95 0.36
C PHE A 212 0.28 -21.96 0.13
N ASP A 213 -0.31 -23.16 0.14
CA ASP A 213 -1.77 -23.32 -0.09
C ASP A 213 -2.62 -22.90 1.12
N SER A 214 -1.98 -22.73 2.29
CA SER A 214 -2.61 -22.25 3.51
C SER A 214 -1.72 -21.24 4.20
N GLY A 215 -2.34 -20.31 4.92
CA GLY A 215 -1.66 -19.21 5.60
C GLY A 215 -2.55 -17.98 5.71
N VAL A 216 -1.96 -16.92 6.23
CA VAL A 216 -2.64 -15.66 6.51
C VAL A 216 -1.88 -14.49 5.89
N VAL A 217 -2.61 -13.50 5.39
CA VAL A 217 -2.09 -12.17 5.06
C VAL A 217 -2.70 -11.17 6.02
N ILE A 218 -1.85 -10.43 6.72
CA ILE A 218 -2.24 -9.26 7.50
C ILE A 218 -1.82 -8.04 6.69
N LEU A 219 -2.80 -7.23 6.29
CA LEU A 219 -2.54 -6.00 5.54
C LEU A 219 -2.35 -4.85 6.52
N SER A 220 -1.27 -4.10 6.36
CA SER A 220 -1.01 -2.91 7.19
C SER A 220 -2.05 -1.81 6.94
N HIS A 221 -2.29 -1.49 5.67
CA HIS A 221 -3.25 -0.49 5.20
C HIS A 221 -3.54 -0.68 3.70
N TRP A 222 -4.49 0.08 3.16
CA TRP A 222 -5.07 -0.15 1.84
C TRP A 222 -4.38 0.56 0.66
N ASP A 223 -3.12 0.94 0.78
CA ASP A 223 -2.37 1.50 -0.35
C ASP A 223 -2.03 0.41 -1.37
N PHE A 224 -2.12 0.75 -2.65
CA PHE A 224 -1.99 -0.22 -3.76
C PHE A 224 -0.71 -1.06 -3.68
N ASP A 225 0.43 -0.43 -3.36
CA ASP A 225 1.74 -1.07 -3.25
C ASP A 225 1.94 -1.91 -1.98
N HIS A 226 0.91 -2.12 -1.16
CA HIS A 226 0.90 -3.06 -0.03
C HIS A 226 0.16 -4.38 -0.32
N TYR A 227 -0.67 -4.44 -1.37
CA TYR A 227 -1.41 -5.65 -1.76
C TYR A 227 -1.27 -6.05 -3.25
N ALA A 228 -0.59 -5.22 -4.06
CA ALA A 228 -0.58 -5.37 -5.51
C ALA A 228 -0.14 -6.74 -6.05
N GLN A 229 0.74 -7.51 -5.37
CA GLN A 229 1.10 -8.85 -5.87
C GLN A 229 -0.11 -9.79 -5.90
N ALA A 230 -0.98 -9.71 -4.91
CA ALA A 230 -2.18 -10.53 -4.84
C ALA A 230 -3.20 -10.13 -5.90
N LEU A 231 -3.28 -8.85 -6.25
CA LEU A 231 -4.16 -8.38 -7.32
C LEU A 231 -3.65 -8.80 -8.72
N ARG A 232 -2.35 -8.65 -8.95
CA ARG A 232 -1.69 -8.74 -10.27
C ARG A 232 -1.23 -10.16 -10.61
N SER A 233 -0.37 -10.74 -9.78
CA SER A 233 0.51 -11.82 -10.19
C SER A 233 0.33 -13.13 -9.42
N SER A 234 -0.46 -13.18 -8.36
CA SER A 234 -0.64 -14.40 -7.56
C SER A 234 -2.08 -14.69 -7.18
N SER A 235 -2.69 -15.66 -7.88
CA SER A 235 -3.98 -16.22 -7.48
C SER A 235 -3.91 -16.95 -6.13
N ARG A 236 -2.74 -17.53 -5.79
CA ARG A 236 -2.53 -18.24 -4.52
C ARG A 236 -2.64 -17.30 -3.32
N LEU A 237 -2.09 -16.09 -3.42
CA LEU A 237 -2.24 -15.08 -2.36
C LEU A 237 -3.70 -14.72 -2.09
N ARG A 238 -4.55 -14.70 -3.12
CA ARG A 238 -6.00 -14.44 -2.97
C ARG A 238 -6.77 -15.58 -2.31
N GLN A 239 -6.19 -16.77 -2.23
CA GLN A 239 -6.79 -17.93 -1.56
C GLN A 239 -6.49 -17.99 -0.06
N LEU A 240 -5.51 -17.22 0.42
CA LEU A 240 -5.17 -17.15 1.84
C LEU A 240 -6.28 -16.45 2.65
N LYS A 241 -6.23 -16.57 3.98
CA LYS A 241 -7.09 -15.77 4.87
C LYS A 241 -6.52 -14.35 4.96
N TRP A 242 -7.32 -13.34 4.65
CA TRP A 242 -6.90 -11.94 4.76
C TRP A 242 -7.51 -11.27 5.97
N TYR A 243 -6.69 -10.50 6.68
CA TYR A 243 -7.12 -9.58 7.72
C TYR A 243 -6.61 -8.18 7.39
N ALA A 244 -7.49 -7.20 7.33
CA ALA A 244 -7.16 -5.84 6.88
C ALA A 244 -7.89 -4.79 7.71
N PRO A 245 -7.36 -3.57 7.88
CA PRO A 245 -8.02 -2.53 8.66
C PRO A 245 -9.33 -2.05 8.02
N ARG A 246 -10.26 -1.59 8.86
CA ARG A 246 -11.39 -0.76 8.42
C ARG A 246 -10.89 0.64 8.08
N GLN A 247 -10.80 0.94 6.78
CA GLN A 247 -10.39 2.25 6.25
C GLN A 247 -11.20 2.58 4.98
N PRO A 248 -11.29 3.86 4.59
CA PRO A 248 -11.77 4.22 3.27
C PRO A 248 -10.85 3.62 2.19
N VAL A 249 -11.44 3.16 1.09
CA VAL A 249 -10.70 2.54 -0.01
C VAL A 249 -11.24 2.97 -1.37
N GLY A 250 -10.39 2.94 -2.39
CA GLY A 250 -10.77 3.20 -3.77
C GLY A 250 -11.34 1.97 -4.52
N PRO A 251 -11.74 2.15 -5.79
CA PRO A 251 -12.35 1.12 -6.63
C PRO A 251 -11.51 -0.17 -6.79
N ASN A 252 -10.18 -0.07 -6.96
CA ASN A 252 -9.30 -1.21 -7.12
C ASN A 252 -9.23 -2.03 -5.83
N ALA A 253 -9.13 -1.37 -4.68
CA ALA A 253 -9.18 -2.02 -3.38
C ALA A 253 -10.55 -2.69 -3.13
N ILE A 254 -11.68 -2.06 -3.49
CA ILE A 254 -13.03 -2.67 -3.43
C ILE A 254 -13.11 -3.93 -4.30
N ALA A 255 -12.65 -3.84 -5.54
CA ALA A 255 -12.64 -4.98 -6.46
C ALA A 255 -11.74 -6.11 -5.95
N PHE A 256 -10.59 -5.76 -5.34
CA PHE A 256 -9.70 -6.72 -4.73
C PHE A 256 -10.33 -7.41 -3.51
N GLN A 257 -10.94 -6.67 -2.59
CA GLN A 257 -11.68 -7.22 -1.44
C GLN A 257 -12.74 -8.24 -1.88
N ASN A 258 -13.46 -7.96 -2.97
CA ASN A 258 -14.46 -8.87 -3.54
C ASN A 258 -13.86 -10.11 -4.24
N SER A 259 -12.57 -10.06 -4.59
CA SER A 259 -11.85 -11.17 -5.24
C SER A 259 -11.21 -12.16 -4.27
N LEU A 260 -11.16 -11.83 -2.97
CA LEU A 260 -10.56 -12.67 -1.93
C LEU A 260 -11.50 -13.82 -1.55
N SER A 261 -10.93 -15.01 -1.32
CA SER A 261 -11.69 -16.16 -0.82
C SER A 261 -12.16 -15.96 0.63
N SER A 262 -11.36 -15.24 1.41
CA SER A 262 -11.59 -14.96 2.83
C SER A 262 -10.99 -13.60 3.18
N LEU A 263 -11.82 -12.70 3.71
CA LEU A 263 -11.43 -11.38 4.19
C LEU A 263 -12.18 -11.07 5.49
N THR A 264 -11.42 -10.71 6.52
CA THR A 264 -11.93 -10.16 7.78
C THR A 264 -11.45 -8.71 7.90
N ILE A 265 -12.40 -7.78 8.02
CA ILE A 265 -12.11 -6.38 8.31
C ILE A 265 -11.92 -6.21 9.83
N LEU A 266 -10.74 -5.73 10.22
CA LEU A 266 -10.34 -5.54 11.61
C LEU A 266 -10.71 -4.15 12.11
N ASP A 267 -11.25 -4.09 13.32
CA ASP A 267 -11.53 -2.85 14.04
C ASP A 267 -11.25 -2.98 15.54
N LEU A 268 -10.15 -3.65 15.88
CA LEU A 268 -9.70 -3.86 17.26
C LEU A 268 -8.47 -2.99 17.55
N PRO A 269 -8.35 -2.36 18.73
CA PRO A 269 -7.20 -1.50 19.03
C PRO A 269 -5.88 -2.27 19.04
N SER A 270 -5.90 -3.52 19.50
CA SER A 270 -4.77 -4.43 19.42
C SER A 270 -5.25 -5.86 19.61
N TYR A 271 -4.46 -6.81 19.13
CA TYR A 271 -4.66 -8.22 19.37
C TYR A 271 -3.30 -8.91 19.48
N ARG A 272 -3.10 -9.76 20.50
CA ARG A 272 -1.85 -10.47 20.72
C ARG A 272 -2.13 -11.85 21.26
N GLU A 273 -1.44 -12.85 20.73
CA GLU A 273 -1.47 -14.22 21.19
C GLU A 273 -0.07 -14.81 21.00
N GLY A 274 0.49 -15.35 22.09
CA GLY A 274 1.87 -15.83 22.13
C GLY A 274 2.87 -14.76 21.65
N GLN A 275 3.61 -15.11 20.60
CA GLN A 275 4.65 -14.23 20.03
C GLN A 275 4.13 -13.33 18.91
N VAL A 276 2.87 -13.44 18.49
CA VAL A 276 2.33 -12.65 17.38
C VAL A 276 1.34 -11.62 17.91
N GLY A 277 1.45 -10.38 17.43
CA GLY A 277 0.50 -9.34 17.75
C GLY A 277 0.32 -8.34 16.63
N ILE A 278 -0.84 -7.70 16.60
CA ILE A 278 -1.16 -6.56 15.75
C ILE A 278 -1.64 -5.41 16.61
N PHE A 279 -1.29 -4.19 16.23
CA PHE A 279 -1.62 -2.98 16.98
C PHE A 279 -2.12 -1.92 16.01
N LYS A 280 -3.33 -1.42 16.23
CA LYS A 280 -3.91 -0.34 15.44
C LYS A 280 -3.15 0.94 15.74
N CYS A 281 -2.83 1.70 14.71
CA CYS A 281 -2.20 3.00 14.85
C CYS A 281 -3.24 4.07 15.23
N ASN A 282 -2.79 5.10 15.94
CA ASN A 282 -3.65 6.15 16.51
C ASN A 282 -3.77 7.40 15.62
N GLY A 283 -3.46 7.29 14.33
CA GLY A 283 -3.62 8.40 13.38
C GLY A 283 -5.08 8.67 13.01
N PRO A 284 -5.33 9.77 12.28
CA PRO A 284 -6.65 10.12 11.77
C PRO A 284 -7.24 9.02 10.88
N THR A 285 -8.55 8.79 10.97
CA THR A 285 -9.23 7.69 10.23
C THR A 285 -9.25 7.88 8.70
N ASN A 286 -8.95 9.09 8.22
CA ASN A 286 -8.82 9.42 6.80
C ASN A 286 -7.37 9.41 6.30
N ASP A 287 -6.40 9.09 7.16
CA ASP A 287 -4.99 8.91 6.82
C ASP A 287 -4.69 7.42 6.91
N ARG A 288 -4.56 6.74 5.77
CA ARG A 288 -4.47 5.27 5.76
C ARG A 288 -3.13 4.80 6.30
N ASN A 289 -2.07 5.53 6.00
CA ASN A 289 -0.71 5.29 6.50
C ASN A 289 -0.68 5.26 8.04
N HIS A 290 -1.42 6.17 8.69
CA HIS A 290 -1.39 6.32 10.15
C HIS A 290 -2.56 5.70 10.92
N SER A 291 -3.58 5.17 10.25
CA SER A 291 -4.73 4.49 10.90
C SER A 291 -4.76 2.96 10.71
N GLY A 292 -3.77 2.42 10.02
CA GLY A 292 -3.61 0.98 9.77
C GLY A 292 -3.13 0.18 10.98
N TYR A 293 -2.57 -1.00 10.72
CA TYR A 293 -1.96 -1.87 11.72
C TYR A 293 -0.45 -1.98 11.54
N VAL A 294 0.26 -2.09 12.65
CA VAL A 294 1.61 -2.68 12.70
C VAL A 294 1.54 -4.11 13.21
N MET A 295 2.46 -4.96 12.77
CA MET A 295 2.58 -6.33 13.24
C MET A 295 3.85 -6.50 14.06
N ARG A 296 3.73 -7.23 15.17
CA ARG A 296 4.80 -7.55 16.10
C ARG A 296 5.01 -9.06 16.15
N ILE A 297 6.25 -9.51 16.02
CA ILE A 297 6.62 -10.92 16.04
C ILE A 297 7.78 -11.14 17.02
N GLY A 298 7.57 -11.93 18.07
CA GLY A 298 8.55 -12.26 19.11
C GLY A 298 8.02 -12.05 20.53
N ASN A 299 8.88 -12.22 21.54
CA ASN A 299 8.53 -12.04 22.95
C ASN A 299 8.83 -10.60 23.43
N GLU A 300 8.56 -10.27 24.69
CA GLU A 300 8.69 -8.90 25.22
C GLU A 300 10.14 -8.37 25.32
N GLN A 301 11.14 -9.21 25.12
CA GLN A 301 12.56 -8.87 25.20
C GLN A 301 13.24 -8.89 23.83
N ASN A 302 12.68 -9.65 22.89
CA ASN A 302 13.20 -9.85 21.55
C ASN A 302 12.05 -9.99 20.55
N ALA A 303 11.72 -8.89 19.88
CA ALA A 303 10.71 -8.89 18.82
C ALA A 303 11.10 -8.05 17.61
N SER A 304 10.53 -8.42 16.47
CA SER A 304 10.52 -7.62 15.26
C SER A 304 9.22 -6.83 15.16
N LEU A 305 9.32 -5.57 14.76
CA LEU A 305 8.18 -4.70 14.46
C LEU A 305 8.11 -4.44 12.95
N LEU A 306 6.98 -4.79 12.35
CA LEU A 306 6.65 -4.57 10.94
C LEU A 306 5.67 -3.41 10.87
N THR A 307 6.12 -2.30 10.30
CA THR A 307 5.51 -0.97 10.45
C THR A 307 4.51 -0.63 9.36
N GLY A 308 4.60 -1.28 8.19
CA GLY A 308 3.99 -0.73 6.98
C GLY A 308 4.48 0.71 6.80
N ASP A 309 3.55 1.64 6.61
CA ASP A 309 3.86 3.06 6.43
C ASP A 309 3.56 3.92 7.67
N ALA A 310 3.22 3.29 8.80
CA ALA A 310 2.92 3.99 10.03
C ALA A 310 4.16 4.68 10.61
N SER A 311 4.08 5.99 10.79
CA SER A 311 5.09 6.77 11.51
C SER A 311 5.10 6.43 13.02
N TYR A 312 6.27 6.52 13.65
CA TYR A 312 6.48 6.00 15.02
C TYR A 312 5.62 6.64 16.11
N GLU A 313 5.20 7.88 15.91
CA GLU A 313 4.37 8.66 16.84
C GLU A 313 2.92 8.17 16.93
N VAL A 314 2.42 7.50 15.90
CA VAL A 314 1.07 6.92 15.90
C VAL A 314 1.05 5.45 16.30
N ILE A 315 2.22 4.80 16.36
CA ILE A 315 2.34 3.41 16.79
C ILE A 315 2.09 3.32 18.30
N ALA A 316 1.18 2.41 18.69
CA ALA A 316 0.88 2.16 20.09
C ALA A 316 2.16 1.77 20.87
N ARG A 317 2.38 2.41 22.02
CA ARG A 317 3.59 2.19 22.84
C ARG A 317 3.85 0.71 23.15
N GLN A 318 2.79 -0.07 23.38
CA GLN A 318 2.85 -1.50 23.64
C GLN A 318 3.50 -2.29 22.49
N ALA A 319 3.36 -1.83 21.25
CA ALA A 319 3.98 -2.46 20.08
C ALA A 319 5.50 -2.27 20.06
N THR A 320 6.01 -1.21 20.70
CA THR A 320 7.43 -0.81 20.66
C THR A 320 8.29 -1.41 21.78
N VAL A 321 7.71 -2.24 22.66
CA VAL A 321 8.43 -2.85 23.78
C VAL A 321 9.29 -4.02 23.31
N GLY A 322 10.58 -3.98 23.64
CA GLY A 322 11.54 -5.07 23.42
C GLY A 322 11.88 -5.32 21.96
N ILE A 323 11.78 -4.29 21.12
CA ILE A 323 12.03 -4.43 19.69
C ILE A 323 13.54 -4.51 19.42
N GLN A 324 13.93 -5.58 18.73
CA GLN A 324 15.29 -5.85 18.27
C GLN A 324 15.37 -5.90 16.74
N GLY A 325 14.26 -6.10 16.03
CA GLY A 325 14.18 -6.03 14.56
C GLY A 325 13.14 -5.02 14.10
N LEU A 326 13.39 -4.31 13.01
CA LEU A 326 12.49 -3.24 12.56
C LEU A 326 12.38 -3.18 11.04
N THR A 327 11.18 -3.04 10.49
CA THR A 327 11.04 -2.47 9.15
C THR A 327 10.97 -0.95 9.27
N ILE A 328 11.70 -0.24 8.43
CA ILE A 328 11.64 1.23 8.36
C ILE A 328 10.38 1.61 7.57
N PRO A 329 9.51 2.50 8.09
CA PRO A 329 8.23 2.80 7.47
C PRO A 329 8.37 3.59 6.17
N HIS A 330 7.32 3.57 5.34
CA HIS A 330 7.16 4.42 4.17
C HIS A 330 8.34 4.34 3.19
N HIS A 331 8.91 3.15 3.07
CA HIS A 331 10.10 2.88 2.25
C HIS A 331 11.31 3.78 2.58
N GLY A 332 11.37 4.30 3.81
CA GLY A 332 12.37 5.27 4.27
C GLY A 332 12.18 6.68 3.73
N GLY A 333 10.98 7.03 3.27
CA GLY A 333 10.62 8.37 2.81
C GLY A 333 10.56 9.41 3.92
N SER A 334 10.49 10.69 3.53
CA SER A 334 10.31 11.80 4.46
C SER A 334 8.87 11.83 4.96
N GLY A 335 8.65 11.40 6.21
CA GLY A 335 7.32 11.34 6.82
C GLY A 335 7.32 10.73 8.22
N GLY A 336 8.23 9.79 8.49
CA GLY A 336 8.37 9.17 9.81
C GLY A 336 8.98 10.12 10.85
N ALA A 337 8.38 10.20 12.05
CA ALA A 337 9.02 10.84 13.19
C ALA A 337 10.34 10.17 13.59
N LYS A 338 10.98 10.71 14.64
CA LYS A 338 12.25 10.18 15.16
C LYS A 338 12.09 8.71 15.57
N PRO A 339 12.93 7.79 15.06
CA PRO A 339 12.87 6.39 15.45
C PRO A 339 13.21 6.25 16.94
N PHE A 340 12.49 5.33 17.60
CA PHE A 340 12.84 4.91 18.95
C PHE A 340 14.22 4.23 18.95
N THR A 341 14.84 4.17 20.13
CA THR A 341 16.18 3.58 20.28
C THR A 341 16.14 2.06 20.11
N GLY A 342 17.11 1.50 19.42
CA GLY A 342 17.28 0.05 19.28
C GLY A 342 18.72 -0.33 18.96
N SER A 343 18.99 -1.63 18.86
CA SER A 343 20.35 -2.16 18.68
C SER A 343 20.49 -3.24 17.61
N GLY A 344 19.39 -3.70 17.01
CA GLY A 344 19.43 -4.77 16.01
C GLY A 344 19.20 -4.28 14.58
N PRO A 345 18.82 -5.17 13.65
CA PRO A 345 18.61 -4.82 12.26
C PRO A 345 17.38 -3.92 12.07
N ALA A 346 17.54 -2.86 11.28
CA ALA A 346 16.43 -2.11 10.70
C ALA A 346 16.50 -2.21 9.18
N VAL A 347 15.45 -2.73 8.54
CA VAL A 347 15.42 -2.94 7.09
C VAL A 347 14.56 -1.89 6.42
N VAL A 348 15.08 -1.21 5.42
CA VAL A 348 14.27 -0.41 4.49
C VAL A 348 14.03 -1.18 3.19
N SER A 349 12.74 -1.38 2.88
CA SER A 349 12.30 -1.95 1.60
C SER A 349 12.13 -0.84 0.56
N TYR A 350 12.93 -0.87 -0.51
CA TYR A 350 12.80 0.00 -1.68
C TYR A 350 13.53 -0.63 -2.90
N GLY A 351 13.43 -0.01 -4.09
CA GLY A 351 14.16 -0.49 -5.26
C GLY A 351 14.58 0.59 -6.26
N ALA A 352 15.58 0.28 -7.08
CA ALA A 352 16.05 1.13 -8.17
C ALA A 352 15.43 0.69 -9.53
N PRO A 353 15.11 1.62 -10.44
CA PRO A 353 15.21 3.07 -10.31
C PRO A 353 14.15 3.65 -9.38
N ASN A 354 14.58 4.62 -8.58
CA ASN A 354 13.79 5.21 -7.52
C ASN A 354 13.40 6.66 -7.88
N LYS A 355 12.17 6.84 -8.37
CA LYS A 355 11.59 8.15 -8.69
C LYS A 355 11.03 8.92 -7.48
N TYR A 356 10.75 8.25 -6.37
CA TYR A 356 10.30 8.87 -5.11
C TYR A 356 11.44 9.49 -4.32
N LYS A 357 12.69 9.16 -4.67
CA LYS A 357 13.88 9.57 -3.91
C LYS A 357 13.89 8.98 -2.50
N HIS A 358 13.26 7.81 -2.31
CA HIS A 358 13.28 7.01 -1.09
C HIS A 358 14.32 5.89 -1.15
N PRO A 359 15.11 5.64 -0.10
CA PRO A 359 15.04 6.27 1.19
C PRO A 359 15.67 7.66 1.19
N ASN A 360 15.20 8.50 2.12
CA ASN A 360 15.83 9.75 2.46
C ASN A 360 17.06 9.48 3.35
N ASP A 361 18.23 10.00 2.97
CA ASP A 361 19.47 9.77 3.72
C ASP A 361 19.41 10.33 5.16
N GLY A 362 18.64 11.39 5.39
CA GLY A 362 18.39 11.94 6.73
C GLY A 362 17.59 10.97 7.61
N VAL A 363 16.60 10.28 7.03
CA VAL A 363 15.83 9.24 7.73
C VAL A 363 16.74 8.06 8.08
N ILE A 364 17.57 7.60 7.14
CA ILE A 364 18.54 6.53 7.42
C ILE A 364 19.53 6.92 8.52
N GLY A 365 20.09 8.13 8.42
CA GLY A 365 21.01 8.66 9.43
C GLY A 365 20.36 8.80 10.80
N ALA A 366 19.07 9.13 10.88
CA ALA A 366 18.33 9.18 12.14
C ALA A 366 18.20 7.79 12.79
N HIS A 367 17.92 6.75 12.01
CA HIS A 367 17.86 5.37 12.52
C HIS A 367 19.23 4.90 13.03
N GLN A 368 20.29 5.15 12.28
CA GLN A 368 21.66 4.83 12.71
C GLN A 368 22.04 5.55 14.00
N LYS A 369 21.68 6.84 14.14
CA LYS A 369 21.89 7.62 15.38
C LYS A 369 21.07 7.10 16.56
N SER A 370 19.90 6.49 16.31
CA SER A 370 19.09 5.81 17.33
C SER A 370 19.59 4.38 17.65
N GLY A 371 20.73 3.97 17.08
CA GLY A 371 21.41 2.70 17.39
C GLY A 371 21.10 1.54 16.44
N TRP A 372 20.25 1.74 15.44
CA TRP A 372 19.87 0.67 14.51
C TRP A 372 20.97 0.34 13.50
N THR A 373 21.12 -0.95 13.21
CA THR A 373 21.93 -1.42 12.08
C THR A 373 21.06 -1.43 10.82
N VAL A 374 21.14 -0.34 10.04
CA VAL A 374 20.28 -0.20 8.86
C VAL A 374 20.79 -1.01 7.68
N THR A 375 19.91 -1.86 7.12
CA THR A 375 20.14 -2.59 5.87
C THR A 375 19.04 -2.27 4.85
N ARG A 376 19.30 -2.56 3.57
CA ARG A 376 18.45 -2.12 2.45
C ARG A 376 18.08 -3.30 1.56
N THR A 377 16.89 -3.38 0.97
CA THR A 377 16.61 -4.43 -0.04
C THR A 377 17.26 -4.14 -1.40
N ALA A 378 17.45 -2.87 -1.77
CA ALA A 378 18.15 -2.47 -2.99
C ALA A 378 19.68 -2.54 -2.87
N ASP A 379 20.37 -2.41 -4.02
CA ASP A 379 21.83 -2.22 -4.08
C ASP A 379 22.25 -0.90 -3.41
N HIS A 380 23.32 -0.97 -2.64
CA HIS A 380 23.96 0.16 -1.97
C HIS A 380 25.47 -0.11 -1.85
N PRO A 381 26.35 0.91 -1.77
CA PRO A 381 27.77 0.68 -1.53
C PRO A 381 28.03 -0.31 -0.39
N GLY A 382 28.70 -1.42 -0.69
CA GLY A 382 29.01 -2.49 0.27
C GLY A 382 27.87 -3.48 0.53
N GLN A 383 26.70 -3.35 -0.10
CA GLN A 383 25.55 -4.22 0.13
C GLN A 383 24.80 -4.52 -1.17
N ARG A 384 24.80 -5.78 -1.60
CA ARG A 384 24.07 -6.23 -2.79
C ARG A 384 22.57 -6.29 -2.55
N ARG A 385 21.77 -5.99 -3.57
CA ARG A 385 20.33 -6.18 -3.60
C ARG A 385 19.89 -7.58 -3.13
N GLY A 386 18.72 -7.65 -2.50
CA GLY A 386 18.03 -8.89 -2.15
C GLY A 386 17.29 -8.81 -0.81
N ASP A 387 16.65 -9.92 -0.45
CA ASP A 387 15.89 -10.06 0.79
C ASP A 387 16.76 -9.81 2.04
N ARG A 388 16.11 -9.40 3.13
CA ARG A 388 16.74 -9.22 4.45
C ARG A 388 15.99 -9.98 5.53
N TRP A 389 16.71 -10.36 6.57
CA TRP A 389 16.14 -11.04 7.73
C TRP A 389 16.24 -10.13 8.95
N LEU A 390 15.17 -10.09 9.73
CA LEU A 390 15.14 -9.45 11.04
C LEU A 390 15.54 -10.45 12.14
#